data_AF-A0A6N8DIG3-F1
#
_entry.id   AF-A0A6N8DIG3-F1
#
_cell.length_a   1.000
_cell.length_b   1.000
_cell.length_c   1.000
_cell.angle_alpha   90.00
_cell.angle_beta   90.00
_cell.angle_gamma   90.00
#
_symmetry.space_group_name_H-M   'P 1'
#
loop_
_entity.id
_entity.type
_entity.pdbx_description
1 polymer ?
#
loop_
_entity_poly.entity_id
_entity_poly.type
_entity_poly.pdbx_seq_one_letter_code
_entity_poly.pdbx_strand_id
1 'polypeptide(L)'
;MKRIILATLFCIFSGSVFAADPLPSWNDGAAKQSLIAFVTKVTTAGSPDFVPPDERIATFDNDGTLWSEQPAPVQLFFALDRVKALAPQHPEWNAREPFASLLKGDLNTARAGGDHAILDLVMATHTGMTDDEFEQIVKDWIATAKNPKTGKLFTDMTYQPMIEALAYLRANGFKNFIVSGGGIEFMRPWAQRVYGIPPEQVVGSSIKTKFEWRDGKPVLVRLPELNFNDDKGGKPVGINQHIGRRPLMAFGNSDGDQQMLEYTQGGGGARFELLVLHDDAAREFAYGPARGLPDVKLGAFTSALDAHAKKDGWTVVSMKSDWNIVFPTDIVAVDILLQPDAVMLEHAAANNARLLSVYPKGFALDETHTPHITMLQCFVRKADLTSLYAAEEKVLAAAHVNAMKLEASKLYYIAAGGGLGVAGIVAQTTPELRKLQADIIAAAAPFNLRAGPIGAFTAAHDNPAVDAALIDYVSKFEQIGAGEHFNPHVSTGNAPTAYLDQMMVEPFEPFTFSPAGAAVYQLGPFGTAAKKLVQWDLKK
;
A
#
# COMPACT_ATOMS: atom_id res chain seq x y z
N MET A 1 68.13 13.71 6.73
CA MET A 1 67.59 12.39 6.32
C MET A 1 66.55 11.95 7.33
N LYS A 2 65.27 11.93 6.93
CA LYS A 2 64.21 11.02 7.40
C LYS A 2 62.93 11.37 6.63
N ARG A 3 62.67 10.63 5.55
CA ARG A 3 61.41 10.64 4.81
C ARG A 3 60.41 9.82 5.62
N ILE A 4 59.27 10.41 5.99
CA ILE A 4 58.11 9.67 6.46
C ILE A 4 57.16 9.57 5.26
N ILE A 5 57.04 8.36 4.73
CA ILE A 5 56.10 8.00 3.67
C ILE A 5 54.78 7.70 4.38
N LEU A 6 53.78 8.55 4.18
CA LEU A 6 52.41 8.30 4.62
C LEU A 6 51.70 7.55 3.47
N ALA A 7 51.44 6.26 3.67
CA ALA A 7 50.72 5.43 2.72
C ALA A 7 49.24 5.83 2.70
N THR A 8 48.77 6.28 1.54
CA THR A 8 47.35 6.57 1.27
C THR A 8 46.62 5.26 1.08
N LEU A 9 45.75 4.89 2.03
CA LEU A 9 44.82 3.78 1.88
C LEU A 9 43.61 4.29 1.07
N PHE A 10 43.60 3.98 -0.23
CA PHE A 10 42.50 4.31 -1.13
C PHE A 10 41.39 3.26 -0.94
N CYS A 11 40.48 3.49 0.02
CA CYS A 11 39.25 2.71 0.12
C CYS A 11 38.28 3.22 -0.95
N ILE A 12 38.22 2.49 -2.07
CA ILE A 12 37.16 2.62 -3.07
C ILE A 12 35.89 2.06 -2.43
N PHE A 13 35.08 2.92 -1.81
CA PHE A 13 33.69 2.59 -1.54
C PHE A 13 32.88 2.98 -2.76
N SER A 14 32.51 1.96 -3.54
CA SER A 14 31.48 2.07 -4.57
C SER A 14 30.23 2.68 -3.94
N GLY A 15 29.86 3.89 -4.38
CA GLY A 15 28.60 4.51 -3.99
C GLY A 15 27.45 3.70 -4.56
N SER A 16 26.83 2.86 -3.73
CA SER A 16 25.56 2.24 -4.07
C SER A 16 24.50 3.34 -4.14
N VAL A 17 23.95 3.57 -5.34
CA VAL A 17 22.63 4.17 -5.49
C VAL A 17 21.69 3.26 -4.69
N PHE A 18 21.15 3.75 -3.57
CA PHE A 18 20.14 3.00 -2.84
C PHE A 18 18.92 2.87 -3.74
N ALA A 19 18.71 1.69 -4.32
CA ALA A 19 17.44 1.33 -4.91
C ALA A 19 16.38 1.46 -3.82
N ALA A 20 15.23 2.07 -4.13
CA ALA A 20 14.10 2.14 -3.21
C ALA A 20 13.76 0.72 -2.72
N ASP A 21 13.53 0.56 -1.41
CA ASP A 21 13.16 -0.72 -0.82
C ASP A 21 11.91 -1.27 -1.54
N PRO A 22 11.99 -2.45 -2.19
CA PRO A 22 10.86 -3.00 -2.92
C PRO A 22 9.73 -3.50 -2.02
N LEU A 23 9.98 -3.67 -0.72
CA LEU A 23 9.06 -4.28 0.26
C LEU A 23 9.02 -3.45 1.57
N PRO A 24 8.63 -2.17 1.53
CA PRO A 24 8.78 -1.24 2.67
C PRO A 24 7.88 -1.58 3.86
N SER A 25 6.76 -2.29 3.65
CA SER A 25 5.90 -2.74 4.76
C SER A 25 6.37 -4.04 5.41
N TRP A 26 7.42 -4.66 4.87
CA TRP A 26 8.09 -5.81 5.46
C TRP A 26 9.27 -5.35 6.31
N ASN A 27 9.28 -5.78 7.58
CA ASN A 27 10.43 -5.60 8.46
C ASN A 27 11.65 -6.34 7.91
N ASP A 28 12.83 -5.78 8.18
CA ASP A 28 14.08 -6.43 7.83
C ASP A 28 14.27 -7.71 8.66
N GLY A 29 14.04 -8.85 8.01
CA GLY A 29 14.05 -10.16 8.64
C GLY A 29 14.16 -11.28 7.62
N ALA A 30 14.22 -12.51 8.12
CA ALA A 30 14.43 -13.70 7.31
C ALA A 30 13.38 -13.87 6.21
N ALA A 31 12.11 -13.54 6.49
CA ALA A 31 11.03 -13.60 5.52
C ALA A 31 11.28 -12.69 4.30
N LYS A 32 11.45 -11.38 4.52
CA LYS A 32 11.75 -10.39 3.48
C LYS A 32 13.01 -10.78 2.68
N GLN A 33 14.08 -11.15 3.39
CA GLN A 33 15.34 -11.55 2.77
C GLN A 33 15.18 -12.80 1.90
N SER A 34 14.41 -13.80 2.33
CA SER A 34 14.19 -15.03 1.56
C SER A 34 13.46 -14.75 0.24
N LEU A 35 12.46 -13.87 0.25
CA LEU A 35 11.71 -13.47 -0.94
C LEU A 35 12.59 -12.71 -1.93
N ILE A 36 13.32 -11.69 -1.46
CA ILE A 36 14.23 -10.89 -2.30
C ILE A 36 15.36 -11.78 -2.85
N ALA A 37 15.95 -12.64 -2.03
CA ALA A 37 17.00 -13.55 -2.45
C ALA A 37 16.52 -14.52 -3.53
N PHE A 38 15.34 -15.10 -3.36
CA PHE A 38 14.75 -15.99 -4.35
C PHE A 38 14.52 -15.29 -5.69
N VAL A 39 13.85 -14.13 -5.66
CA VAL A 39 13.57 -13.35 -6.87
C VAL A 39 14.88 -12.96 -7.57
N THR A 40 15.87 -12.48 -6.83
CA THR A 40 17.20 -12.17 -7.38
C THR A 40 17.83 -13.41 -8.03
N LYS A 41 17.78 -14.56 -7.36
CA LYS A 41 18.34 -15.83 -7.84
C LYS A 41 17.77 -16.25 -9.19
N VAL A 42 16.44 -16.17 -9.38
CA VAL A 42 15.77 -16.65 -10.60
C VAL A 42 15.65 -15.60 -11.71
N THR A 43 15.97 -14.34 -11.43
CA THR A 43 15.85 -13.25 -12.42
C THR A 43 17.19 -12.67 -12.89
N THR A 44 18.28 -12.92 -12.16
CA THR A 44 19.62 -12.45 -12.54
C THR A 44 20.17 -13.24 -13.73
N ALA A 45 20.44 -12.54 -14.85
CA ALA A 45 21.05 -13.16 -16.02
C ALA A 45 22.41 -13.80 -15.67
N GLY A 46 22.62 -15.03 -16.12
CA GLY A 46 23.83 -15.81 -15.81
C GLY A 46 23.79 -16.57 -14.47
N SER A 47 22.74 -16.40 -13.67
CA SER A 47 22.47 -17.29 -12.54
C SER A 47 22.22 -18.73 -13.02
N PRO A 48 22.74 -19.77 -12.35
CA PRO A 48 22.42 -21.16 -12.68
C PRO A 48 20.93 -21.50 -12.49
N ASP A 49 20.20 -20.70 -11.72
CA ASP A 49 18.77 -20.83 -11.49
C ASP A 49 17.93 -19.81 -12.29
N PHE A 50 18.53 -19.12 -13.25
CA PHE A 50 17.81 -18.14 -14.06
C PHE A 50 16.61 -18.79 -14.76
N VAL A 51 15.45 -18.17 -14.64
CA VAL A 51 14.22 -18.57 -15.32
C VAL A 51 13.78 -17.45 -16.26
N PRO A 52 13.48 -17.73 -17.55
CA PRO A 52 13.01 -16.70 -18.48
C PRO A 52 11.66 -16.10 -18.02
N PRO A 53 11.39 -14.80 -18.30
CA PRO A 53 10.15 -14.14 -17.86
C PRO A 53 8.86 -14.90 -18.16
N ASP A 54 8.80 -15.57 -19.32
CA ASP A 54 7.59 -16.30 -19.76
C ASP A 54 7.21 -17.49 -18.86
N GLU A 55 8.16 -17.99 -18.08
CA GLU A 55 8.02 -19.12 -17.16
C GLU A 55 7.89 -18.69 -15.69
N ARG A 56 7.99 -17.39 -15.39
CA ARG A 56 7.93 -16.84 -14.02
C ARG A 56 6.48 -16.74 -13.55
N ILE A 57 5.92 -17.86 -13.12
CA ILE A 57 4.56 -17.93 -12.58
C ILE A 57 4.61 -17.91 -11.05
N ALA A 58 3.82 -17.03 -10.43
CA ALA A 58 3.58 -17.00 -8.99
C ALA A 58 2.08 -17.14 -8.71
N THR A 59 1.69 -18.02 -7.79
CA THR A 59 0.29 -18.27 -7.42
C THR A 59 0.02 -17.85 -5.98
N PHE A 60 -1.10 -17.18 -5.74
CA PHE A 60 -1.51 -16.67 -4.45
C PHE A 60 -2.91 -17.15 -4.12
N ASP A 61 -3.16 -17.66 -2.90
CA ASP A 61 -4.53 -17.63 -2.41
C ASP A 61 -5.00 -16.18 -2.20
N ASN A 62 -6.31 -15.99 -2.05
CA ASN A 62 -6.92 -14.70 -1.79
C ASN A 62 -7.30 -14.53 -0.31
N ASP A 63 -8.28 -15.30 0.16
CA ASP A 63 -8.76 -15.25 1.55
C ASP A 63 -7.62 -15.62 2.51
N GLY A 64 -7.32 -14.75 3.49
CA GLY A 64 -6.24 -14.97 4.47
C GLY A 64 -4.82 -14.80 3.92
N THR A 65 -4.65 -14.64 2.60
CA THR A 65 -3.32 -14.47 1.97
C THR A 65 -3.15 -13.08 1.33
N LEU A 66 -4.14 -12.55 0.62
CA LEU A 66 -4.12 -11.20 0.03
C LEU A 66 -5.03 -10.21 0.78
N TRP A 67 -6.03 -10.70 1.52
CA TRP A 67 -6.90 -9.89 2.37
C TRP A 67 -7.41 -10.65 3.60
N SER A 68 -8.04 -9.94 4.52
CA SER A 68 -8.64 -10.52 5.72
C SER A 68 -9.84 -11.41 5.43
N GLU A 69 -9.81 -12.62 5.98
CA GLU A 69 -10.91 -13.61 5.91
C GLU A 69 -11.66 -13.78 7.24
N GLN A 70 -11.42 -12.90 8.22
CA GLN A 70 -12.07 -12.97 9.53
C GLN A 70 -13.15 -11.88 9.68
N PRO A 71 -14.30 -12.21 10.31
CA PRO A 71 -14.61 -13.47 11.01
C PRO A 71 -15.12 -14.59 10.08
N ALA A 72 -15.21 -14.34 8.77
CA ALA A 72 -15.60 -15.31 7.75
C ALA A 72 -15.07 -14.87 6.37
N PRO A 73 -14.87 -15.81 5.43
CA PRO A 73 -14.53 -15.47 4.06
C PRO A 73 -15.52 -14.47 3.47
N VAL A 74 -15.01 -13.49 2.71
CA VAL A 74 -15.81 -12.33 2.26
C VAL A 74 -17.00 -12.75 1.40
N GLN A 75 -16.81 -13.79 0.57
CA GLN A 75 -17.88 -14.30 -0.29
C GLN A 75 -19.07 -14.87 0.51
N LEU A 76 -18.86 -15.31 1.77
CA LEU A 76 -19.97 -15.74 2.61
C LEU A 76 -20.86 -14.55 3.02
N PHE A 77 -20.28 -13.39 3.30
CA PHE A 77 -21.06 -12.17 3.56
C PHE A 77 -21.83 -11.73 2.32
N PHE A 78 -21.22 -11.82 1.14
CA PHE A 78 -21.91 -11.60 -0.12
C PHE A 78 -23.11 -12.53 -0.25
N ALA A 79 -22.90 -13.83 -0.06
CA ALA A 79 -23.97 -14.81 -0.19
C ALA A 79 -25.08 -14.60 0.86
N LEU A 80 -24.75 -14.19 2.09
CA LEU A 80 -25.72 -13.80 3.12
C LEU A 80 -26.60 -12.64 2.66
N ASP A 81 -26.01 -11.55 2.16
CA ASP A 81 -26.77 -10.38 1.71
C ASP A 81 -27.63 -10.70 0.48
N ARG A 82 -27.16 -11.61 -0.36
CA ARG A 82 -27.90 -12.11 -1.52
C ARG A 82 -29.09 -12.99 -1.10
N VAL A 83 -28.91 -13.87 -0.12
CA VAL A 83 -30.02 -14.62 0.50
C VAL A 83 -31.05 -13.66 1.07
N LYS A 84 -30.64 -12.63 1.82
CA LYS A 84 -31.57 -11.63 2.37
C LYS A 84 -32.33 -10.86 1.28
N ALA A 85 -31.65 -10.46 0.21
CA ALA A 85 -32.26 -9.73 -0.89
C ALA A 85 -33.30 -10.58 -1.65
N LEU A 86 -33.07 -11.90 -1.76
CA LEU A 86 -33.94 -12.83 -2.48
C LEU A 86 -35.00 -13.49 -1.59
N ALA A 87 -34.84 -13.49 -0.27
CA ALA A 87 -35.75 -14.13 0.69
C ALA A 87 -37.24 -13.77 0.52
N PRO A 88 -37.64 -12.52 0.15
CA PRO A 88 -39.05 -12.21 -0.12
C PRO A 88 -39.68 -13.06 -1.25
N GLN A 89 -38.85 -13.59 -2.15
CA GLN A 89 -39.27 -14.45 -3.27
C GLN A 89 -39.16 -15.95 -2.92
N HIS A 90 -38.57 -16.28 -1.77
CA HIS A 90 -38.27 -17.64 -1.32
C HIS A 90 -38.73 -17.86 0.14
N PRO A 91 -40.04 -17.88 0.41
CA PRO A 91 -40.55 -18.03 1.77
C PRO A 91 -40.10 -19.34 2.45
N GLU A 92 -39.81 -20.39 1.67
CA GLU A 92 -39.30 -21.68 2.14
C GLU A 92 -37.93 -21.59 2.83
N TRP A 93 -37.13 -20.57 2.52
CA TRP A 93 -35.81 -20.36 3.12
C TRP A 93 -35.86 -20.05 4.62
N ASN A 94 -37.01 -19.61 5.15
CA ASN A 94 -37.17 -19.39 6.59
C ASN A 94 -37.11 -20.69 7.42
N ALA A 95 -37.35 -21.84 6.79
CA ALA A 95 -37.39 -23.16 7.44
C ALA A 95 -36.33 -24.14 6.91
N ARG A 96 -35.64 -23.81 5.82
CA ARG A 96 -34.64 -24.68 5.17
C ARG A 96 -33.22 -24.23 5.50
N GLU A 97 -32.41 -25.12 6.06
CA GLU A 97 -30.96 -24.87 6.23
C GLU A 97 -30.20 -25.02 4.90
N PRO A 98 -29.09 -24.29 4.68
CA PRO A 98 -28.47 -23.31 5.59
C PRO A 98 -29.13 -21.90 5.57
N PHE A 99 -30.15 -21.68 4.73
CA PHE A 99 -30.79 -20.36 4.55
C PHE A 99 -31.42 -19.81 5.82
N ALA A 100 -32.09 -20.66 6.60
CA ALA A 100 -32.75 -20.25 7.84
C ALA A 100 -31.74 -19.70 8.87
N SER A 101 -30.58 -20.35 9.02
CA SER A 101 -29.50 -19.85 9.89
C SER A 101 -28.88 -18.55 9.37
N LEU A 102 -28.66 -18.45 8.05
CA LEU A 102 -28.15 -17.22 7.43
C LEU A 102 -29.08 -16.04 7.67
N LEU A 103 -30.38 -16.21 7.42
CA LEU A 103 -31.38 -15.15 7.62
C LEU A 103 -31.45 -14.66 9.07
N LYS A 104 -31.13 -15.53 10.04
CA LYS A 104 -31.01 -15.19 11.47
C LYS A 104 -29.65 -14.57 11.85
N GLY A 105 -28.71 -14.47 10.91
CA GLY A 105 -27.35 -14.00 11.16
C GLY A 105 -26.45 -15.02 11.87
N ASP A 106 -26.87 -16.29 11.96
CA ASP A 106 -26.09 -17.37 12.57
C ASP A 106 -25.14 -17.98 11.53
N LEU A 107 -24.04 -17.28 11.29
CA LEU A 107 -22.99 -17.72 10.37
C LEU A 107 -22.31 -19.01 10.83
N ASN A 108 -22.29 -19.31 12.13
CA ASN A 108 -21.66 -20.52 12.65
C ASN A 108 -22.46 -21.76 12.26
N THR A 109 -23.78 -21.71 12.42
CA THR A 109 -24.69 -22.80 12.04
C THR A 109 -24.84 -22.91 10.54
N ALA A 110 -24.93 -21.78 9.82
CA ALA A 110 -24.96 -21.76 8.35
C ALA A 110 -23.76 -22.47 7.70
N ARG A 111 -22.60 -22.44 8.37
CA ARG A 111 -21.35 -23.07 7.90
C ARG A 111 -21.14 -24.49 8.42
N ALA A 112 -22.01 -25.00 9.29
CA ALA A 112 -21.85 -26.33 9.87
C ALA A 112 -21.86 -27.46 8.82
N GLY A 113 -22.47 -27.22 7.65
CA GLY A 113 -22.46 -28.15 6.52
C GLY A 113 -21.20 -28.12 5.65
N GLY A 114 -20.18 -27.32 5.98
CA GLY A 114 -18.91 -27.25 5.23
C GLY A 114 -19.10 -26.83 3.75
N ASP A 115 -18.28 -27.39 2.86
CA ASP A 115 -18.28 -27.09 1.42
C ASP A 115 -19.67 -27.29 0.77
N HIS A 116 -20.47 -28.25 1.28
CA HIS A 116 -21.82 -28.50 0.78
C HIS A 116 -22.79 -27.34 1.06
N ALA A 117 -22.67 -26.70 2.24
CA ALA A 117 -23.50 -25.55 2.58
C ALA A 117 -23.15 -24.33 1.72
N ILE A 118 -21.86 -24.10 1.45
CA ILE A 118 -21.38 -23.04 0.56
C ILE A 118 -21.88 -23.28 -0.88
N LEU A 119 -21.86 -24.53 -1.32
CA LEU A 119 -22.38 -24.92 -2.63
C LEU A 119 -23.89 -24.70 -2.75
N ASP A 120 -24.70 -25.09 -1.75
CA ASP A 120 -26.14 -24.82 -1.72
C ASP A 120 -26.46 -23.32 -1.74
N LEU A 121 -25.69 -22.51 -1.01
CA LEU A 121 -25.77 -21.05 -1.02
C LEU A 121 -25.53 -20.48 -2.42
N VAL A 122 -24.44 -20.89 -3.09
CA VAL A 122 -24.07 -20.44 -4.44
C VAL A 122 -25.16 -20.82 -5.44
N MET A 123 -25.68 -22.04 -5.35
CA MET A 123 -26.67 -22.60 -6.27
C MET A 123 -28.02 -21.90 -6.16
N ALA A 124 -28.42 -21.49 -4.96
CA ALA A 124 -29.71 -20.87 -4.72
C ALA A 124 -29.75 -19.36 -4.99
N THR A 125 -28.60 -18.67 -4.97
CA THR A 125 -28.59 -17.20 -4.97
C THR A 125 -28.26 -16.56 -6.32
N HIS A 126 -27.61 -17.29 -7.25
CA HIS A 126 -27.06 -16.69 -8.48
C HIS A 126 -27.11 -17.60 -9.72
N THR A 127 -28.01 -18.58 -9.76
CA THR A 127 -28.23 -19.43 -10.94
C THR A 127 -29.40 -18.89 -11.77
N GLY A 128 -29.43 -19.21 -13.07
CA GLY A 128 -30.45 -18.73 -14.02
C GLY A 128 -30.20 -17.32 -14.58
N MET A 129 -29.40 -16.50 -13.91
CA MET A 129 -28.91 -15.21 -14.41
C MET A 129 -27.71 -15.37 -15.36
N THR A 130 -27.40 -14.32 -16.10
CA THR A 130 -26.20 -14.22 -16.92
C THR A 130 -24.96 -13.95 -16.07
N ASP A 131 -23.78 -14.20 -16.63
CA ASP A 131 -22.50 -13.80 -16.05
C ASP A 131 -22.38 -12.28 -15.91
N ASP A 132 -22.80 -11.51 -16.91
CA ASP A 132 -22.82 -10.03 -16.87
C ASP A 132 -23.68 -9.49 -15.70
N GLU A 133 -24.88 -10.05 -15.50
CA GLU A 133 -25.75 -9.67 -14.38
C GLU A 133 -25.11 -9.99 -13.03
N PHE A 134 -24.48 -11.17 -12.92
CA PHE A 134 -23.77 -11.56 -11.70
C PHE A 134 -22.56 -10.65 -11.42
N GLU A 135 -21.78 -10.33 -12.45
CA GLU A 135 -20.64 -9.41 -12.35
C GLU A 135 -21.09 -8.04 -11.83
N GLN A 136 -22.18 -7.49 -12.35
CA GLN A 136 -22.71 -6.20 -11.88
C GLN A 136 -23.14 -6.26 -10.41
N ILE A 137 -23.85 -7.32 -10.01
CA ILE A 137 -24.26 -7.54 -8.61
C ILE A 137 -23.04 -7.57 -7.68
N VAL A 138 -21.97 -8.27 -8.09
CA VAL A 138 -20.73 -8.33 -7.31
C VAL A 138 -20.06 -6.96 -7.23
N LYS A 139 -19.97 -6.21 -8.33
CA LYS A 139 -19.38 -4.86 -8.36
C LYS A 139 -20.11 -3.90 -7.43
N ASP A 140 -21.44 -3.91 -7.47
CA ASP A 140 -22.26 -3.03 -6.64
C ASP A 140 -22.12 -3.37 -5.15
N TRP A 141 -22.12 -4.66 -4.82
CA TRP A 141 -21.95 -5.12 -3.44
C TRP A 141 -20.56 -4.78 -2.91
N ILE A 142 -19.48 -5.17 -3.62
CA ILE A 142 -18.10 -5.02 -3.13
C ILE A 142 -17.69 -3.56 -2.98
N ALA A 143 -18.33 -2.63 -3.70
CA ALA A 143 -18.07 -1.20 -3.59
C ALA A 143 -18.52 -0.59 -2.24
N THR A 144 -19.44 -1.24 -1.54
CA THR A 144 -20.05 -0.69 -0.31
C THR A 144 -20.03 -1.65 0.88
N ALA A 145 -19.77 -2.93 0.65
CA ALA A 145 -19.77 -3.96 1.66
C ALA A 145 -18.65 -3.77 2.69
N LYS A 146 -19.01 -3.87 3.96
CA LYS A 146 -18.12 -3.65 5.09
C LYS A 146 -17.98 -4.88 5.95
N ASN A 147 -16.78 -5.09 6.47
CA ASN A 147 -16.53 -6.09 7.49
C ASN A 147 -17.31 -5.71 8.77
N PRO A 148 -18.13 -6.61 9.34
CA PRO A 148 -19.01 -6.27 10.46
C PRO A 148 -18.26 -6.05 11.78
N LYS A 149 -17.00 -6.51 11.90
CA LYS A 149 -16.18 -6.33 13.10
C LYS A 149 -15.39 -5.03 13.07
N THR A 150 -14.88 -4.64 11.90
CA THR A 150 -13.99 -3.47 11.77
C THR A 150 -14.70 -2.23 11.22
N GLY A 151 -15.84 -2.40 10.54
CA GLY A 151 -16.56 -1.33 9.84
C GLY A 151 -15.87 -0.81 8.58
N LYS A 152 -14.74 -1.40 8.18
CA LYS A 152 -13.99 -1.05 6.96
C LYS A 152 -14.57 -1.75 5.74
N LEU A 153 -14.38 -1.16 4.54
CA LEU A 153 -14.68 -1.88 3.30
C LEU A 153 -13.81 -3.13 3.21
N PHE A 154 -14.34 -4.23 2.67
CA PHE A 154 -13.55 -5.45 2.49
C PHE A 154 -12.31 -5.19 1.61
N THR A 155 -12.43 -4.34 0.58
CA THR A 155 -11.31 -3.96 -0.29
C THR A 155 -10.27 -3.06 0.37
N ASP A 156 -10.57 -2.49 1.53
CA ASP A 156 -9.59 -1.74 2.33
C ASP A 156 -8.86 -2.65 3.34
N MET A 157 -9.28 -3.91 3.44
CA MET A 157 -8.69 -4.93 4.31
C MET A 157 -7.77 -5.89 3.55
N THR A 158 -7.14 -5.41 2.47
CA THR A 158 -6.05 -6.10 1.77
C THR A 158 -4.74 -5.98 2.54
N TYR A 159 -3.84 -6.96 2.44
CA TYR A 159 -2.56 -6.88 3.13
C TYR A 159 -1.55 -6.05 2.33
N GLN A 160 -1.21 -4.86 2.81
CA GLN A 160 -0.26 -3.94 2.18
C GLN A 160 1.09 -4.61 1.83
N PRO A 161 1.71 -5.42 2.71
CA PRO A 161 2.94 -6.15 2.39
C PRO A 161 2.78 -7.09 1.19
N MET A 162 1.61 -7.71 1.01
CA MET A 162 1.34 -8.60 -0.10
C MET A 162 1.05 -7.84 -1.40
N ILE A 163 0.46 -6.64 -1.32
CA ILE A 163 0.37 -5.73 -2.47
C ILE A 163 1.77 -5.34 -2.97
N GLU A 164 2.69 -5.05 -2.06
CA GLU A 164 4.09 -4.78 -2.39
C GLU A 164 4.78 -5.99 -3.01
N ALA A 165 4.56 -7.19 -2.46
CA ALA A 165 5.07 -8.43 -3.04
C ALA A 165 4.57 -8.63 -4.48
N LEU A 166 3.26 -8.45 -4.74
CA LEU A 166 2.70 -8.52 -6.08
C LEU A 166 3.35 -7.53 -7.04
N ALA A 167 3.55 -6.28 -6.61
CA ALA A 167 4.21 -5.24 -7.41
C ALA A 167 5.68 -5.58 -7.69
N TYR A 168 6.42 -6.01 -6.66
CA TYR A 168 7.81 -6.42 -6.76
C TYR A 168 8.00 -7.59 -7.72
N LEU A 169 7.18 -8.63 -7.61
CA LEU A 169 7.22 -9.78 -8.52
C LEU A 169 6.95 -9.36 -9.96
N ARG A 170 5.93 -8.52 -10.20
CA ARG A 170 5.60 -8.01 -11.53
C ARG A 170 6.73 -7.18 -12.14
N ALA A 171 7.36 -6.31 -11.34
CA ALA A 171 8.54 -5.54 -11.77
C ALA A 171 9.72 -6.44 -12.17
N ASN A 172 9.78 -7.66 -11.61
CA ASN A 172 10.77 -8.67 -11.93
C ASN A 172 10.28 -9.71 -12.97
N GLY A 173 9.22 -9.39 -13.71
CA GLY A 173 8.75 -10.18 -14.85
C GLY A 173 7.93 -11.42 -14.49
N PHE A 174 7.43 -11.53 -13.26
CA PHE A 174 6.48 -12.58 -12.89
C PHE A 174 5.06 -12.27 -13.37
N LYS A 175 4.32 -13.34 -13.68
CA LYS A 175 2.87 -13.33 -13.85
C LYS A 175 2.24 -13.84 -12.56
N ASN A 176 1.45 -13.00 -11.91
CA ASN A 176 0.83 -13.30 -10.62
C ASN A 176 -0.59 -13.80 -10.85
N PHE A 177 -0.90 -15.00 -10.36
CA PHE A 177 -2.22 -15.60 -10.45
C PHE A 177 -2.86 -15.71 -9.06
N ILE A 178 -4.17 -15.50 -8.99
CA ILE A 178 -4.96 -15.94 -7.83
C ILE A 178 -5.36 -17.40 -8.05
N VAL A 179 -5.26 -18.23 -7.02
CA VAL A 179 -5.70 -19.65 -6.97
C VAL A 179 -6.40 -19.88 -5.64
N SER A 180 -7.73 -19.83 -5.64
CA SER A 180 -8.52 -19.71 -4.41
C SER A 180 -9.76 -20.60 -4.41
N GLY A 181 -10.09 -21.12 -3.22
CA GLY A 181 -11.36 -21.84 -3.02
C GLY A 181 -12.60 -20.95 -3.24
N GLY A 182 -12.44 -19.63 -3.20
CA GLY A 182 -13.48 -18.66 -3.53
C GLY A 182 -13.93 -18.71 -5.00
N GLY A 183 -15.12 -18.17 -5.26
CA GLY A 183 -15.73 -18.16 -6.59
C GLY A 183 -14.94 -17.31 -7.59
N ILE A 184 -14.57 -17.90 -8.73
CA ILE A 184 -13.81 -17.24 -9.79
C ILE A 184 -14.53 -15.98 -10.30
N GLU A 185 -15.85 -16.05 -10.54
CA GLU A 185 -16.63 -14.88 -11.00
C GLU A 185 -16.97 -13.90 -9.87
N PHE A 186 -16.75 -14.29 -8.60
CA PHE A 186 -16.83 -13.33 -7.49
C PHE A 186 -15.57 -12.47 -7.42
N MET A 187 -14.38 -13.01 -7.71
CA MET A 187 -13.12 -12.27 -7.59
C MET A 187 -12.79 -11.41 -8.82
N ARG A 188 -13.03 -11.94 -10.04
CA ARG A 188 -12.72 -11.26 -11.31
C ARG A 188 -13.19 -9.79 -11.41
N PRO A 189 -14.39 -9.41 -10.92
CA PRO A 189 -14.91 -8.05 -11.12
C PRO A 189 -14.12 -6.93 -10.42
N TRP A 190 -13.28 -7.26 -9.43
CA TRP A 190 -12.58 -6.26 -8.61
C TRP A 190 -11.08 -6.55 -8.40
N ALA A 191 -10.63 -7.79 -8.59
CA ALA A 191 -9.22 -8.19 -8.36
C ALA A 191 -8.22 -7.35 -9.17
N GLN A 192 -8.54 -6.96 -10.41
CA GLN A 192 -7.63 -6.14 -11.21
C GLN A 192 -7.43 -4.74 -10.62
N ARG A 193 -8.51 -4.11 -10.14
CA ARG A 193 -8.44 -2.77 -9.52
C ARG A 193 -7.66 -2.82 -8.20
N VAL A 194 -7.84 -3.88 -7.43
CA VAL A 194 -7.34 -4.00 -6.06
C VAL A 194 -5.93 -4.57 -6.00
N TYR A 195 -5.62 -5.59 -6.80
CA TYR A 195 -4.35 -6.33 -6.80
C TYR A 195 -3.52 -6.14 -8.07
N GLY A 196 -4.09 -5.52 -9.13
CA GLY A 196 -3.47 -5.49 -10.45
C GLY A 196 -3.46 -6.86 -11.15
N ILE A 197 -4.28 -7.82 -10.71
CA ILE A 197 -4.38 -9.16 -11.31
C ILE A 197 -5.59 -9.19 -12.25
N PRO A 198 -5.39 -9.31 -13.58
CA PRO A 198 -6.48 -9.26 -14.54
C PRO A 198 -7.33 -10.55 -14.51
N PRO A 199 -8.57 -10.54 -15.04
CA PRO A 199 -9.51 -11.66 -14.91
C PRO A 199 -9.01 -13.02 -15.41
N GLU A 200 -8.16 -13.04 -16.44
CA GLU A 200 -7.55 -14.25 -17.00
C GLU A 200 -6.43 -14.84 -16.11
N GLN A 201 -6.00 -14.11 -15.09
CA GLN A 201 -5.05 -14.55 -14.07
C GLN A 201 -5.74 -14.89 -12.73
N VAL A 202 -7.07 -15.02 -12.74
CA VAL A 202 -7.85 -15.48 -11.59
C VAL A 202 -8.33 -16.90 -11.82
N VAL A 203 -7.92 -17.82 -10.95
CA VAL A 203 -8.38 -19.20 -10.85
C VAL A 203 -9.16 -19.35 -9.54
N GLY A 204 -10.30 -20.03 -9.61
CA GLY A 204 -11.09 -20.31 -8.42
C GLY A 204 -12.23 -21.28 -8.69
N SER A 205 -13.01 -21.54 -7.64
CA SER A 205 -14.19 -22.39 -7.73
C SER A 205 -15.21 -21.82 -8.73
N SER A 206 -15.87 -22.68 -9.49
CA SER A 206 -16.77 -22.26 -10.58
C SER A 206 -18.00 -23.14 -10.68
N ILE A 207 -19.08 -22.58 -11.23
CA ILE A 207 -20.26 -23.31 -11.67
C ILE A 207 -20.25 -23.45 -13.19
N LYS A 208 -21.04 -24.37 -13.72
CA LYS A 208 -21.16 -24.51 -15.18
C LYS A 208 -21.91 -23.31 -15.76
N THR A 209 -21.54 -22.92 -16.97
CA THR A 209 -22.26 -21.95 -17.77
C THR A 209 -22.76 -22.57 -19.06
N LYS A 210 -23.85 -22.02 -19.59
CA LYS A 210 -24.41 -22.42 -20.88
C LYS A 210 -24.55 -21.21 -21.79
N PHE A 211 -24.08 -21.36 -23.02
CA PHE A 211 -24.34 -20.39 -24.07
C PHE A 211 -25.81 -20.42 -24.50
N GLU A 212 -26.47 -19.27 -24.47
CA GLU A 212 -27.85 -19.10 -24.92
C GLU A 212 -28.03 -17.77 -25.65
N TRP A 213 -29.11 -17.66 -26.42
CA TRP A 213 -29.57 -16.38 -26.96
C TRP A 213 -30.71 -15.86 -26.08
N ARG A 214 -30.56 -14.68 -25.48
CA ARG A 214 -31.63 -13.97 -24.73
C ARG A 214 -31.84 -12.60 -25.33
N ASP A 215 -33.08 -12.27 -25.70
CA ASP A 215 -33.47 -11.00 -26.32
C ASP A 215 -32.57 -10.61 -27.52
N GLY A 216 -32.22 -11.60 -28.34
CA GLY A 216 -31.37 -11.41 -29.53
C GLY A 216 -29.88 -11.20 -29.25
N LYS A 217 -29.41 -11.39 -28.01
CA LYS A 217 -28.00 -11.29 -27.61
C LYS A 217 -27.43 -12.65 -27.20
N PRO A 218 -26.18 -12.98 -27.59
CA PRO A 218 -25.46 -14.14 -27.06
C PRO A 218 -25.04 -13.86 -25.62
N VAL A 219 -25.36 -14.78 -24.71
CA VAL A 219 -25.03 -14.67 -23.27
C VAL A 219 -24.56 -16.00 -22.71
N LEU A 220 -23.83 -15.96 -21.60
CA LEU A 220 -23.56 -17.14 -20.78
C LEU A 220 -24.46 -17.14 -19.55
N VAL A 221 -25.24 -18.21 -19.40
CA VAL A 221 -26.17 -18.39 -18.28
C VAL A 221 -25.55 -19.29 -17.24
N ARG A 222 -25.60 -18.85 -15.99
CA ARG A 222 -25.12 -19.56 -14.80
C ARG A 222 -26.04 -20.74 -14.47
N LEU A 223 -25.53 -21.98 -14.53
CA LEU A 223 -26.32 -23.18 -14.26
C LEU A 223 -26.25 -23.56 -12.77
N PRO A 224 -27.30 -24.21 -12.23
CA PRO A 224 -27.25 -24.84 -10.93
C PRO A 224 -26.47 -26.15 -11.00
N GLU A 225 -25.17 -26.06 -11.30
CA GLU A 225 -24.26 -27.20 -11.29
C GLU A 225 -22.82 -26.74 -11.01
N LEU A 226 -22.13 -27.39 -10.07
CA LEU A 226 -20.70 -27.13 -9.83
C LEU A 226 -19.88 -27.57 -11.06
N ASN A 227 -18.97 -26.71 -11.50
CA ASN A 227 -18.00 -27.05 -12.52
C ASN A 227 -16.68 -27.52 -11.89
N PHE A 228 -16.17 -26.78 -10.91
CA PHE A 228 -14.88 -27.07 -10.28
C PHE A 228 -14.79 -26.48 -8.87
N ASN A 229 -14.15 -27.21 -7.94
CA ASN A 229 -13.79 -26.72 -6.61
C ASN A 229 -12.27 -26.53 -6.53
N ASP A 230 -11.81 -25.29 -6.40
CA ASP A 230 -10.39 -24.92 -6.44
C ASP A 230 -9.80 -24.78 -5.02
N ASP A 231 -9.99 -25.82 -4.20
CA ASP A 231 -9.45 -25.88 -2.83
C ASP A 231 -8.69 -27.19 -2.58
N LYS A 232 -7.69 -27.16 -1.69
CA LYS A 232 -6.83 -28.31 -1.35
C LYS A 232 -6.20 -28.93 -2.61
N GLY A 233 -6.43 -30.23 -2.82
CA GLY A 233 -6.00 -30.95 -4.03
C GLY A 233 -6.61 -30.42 -5.34
N GLY A 234 -7.67 -29.61 -5.27
CA GLY A 234 -8.21 -28.86 -6.39
C GLY A 234 -7.23 -27.81 -6.91
N LYS A 235 -6.51 -27.10 -6.04
CA LYS A 235 -5.60 -26.00 -6.44
C LYS A 235 -4.55 -26.41 -7.47
N PRO A 236 -3.78 -27.51 -7.30
CA PRO A 236 -2.88 -27.99 -8.35
C PRO A 236 -3.57 -28.33 -9.68
N VAL A 237 -4.80 -28.85 -9.62
CA VAL A 237 -5.59 -29.17 -10.81
C VAL A 237 -6.05 -27.89 -11.51
N GLY A 238 -6.52 -26.89 -10.76
CA GLY A 238 -6.88 -25.57 -11.27
C GLY A 238 -5.69 -24.88 -11.93
N ILE A 239 -4.51 -24.92 -11.31
CA ILE A 239 -3.26 -24.44 -11.91
C ILE A 239 -2.98 -25.13 -13.24
N ASN A 240 -3.07 -26.46 -13.29
CA ASN A 240 -2.83 -27.20 -14.53
C ASN A 240 -3.85 -26.84 -15.63
N GLN A 241 -5.14 -26.71 -15.28
CA GLN A 241 -6.21 -26.44 -16.25
C GLN A 241 -6.17 -25.01 -16.80
N HIS A 242 -5.91 -24.02 -15.94
CA HIS A 242 -5.99 -22.60 -16.30
C HIS A 242 -4.66 -22.00 -16.74
N ILE A 243 -3.56 -22.40 -16.11
CA ILE A 243 -2.23 -21.82 -16.33
C ILE A 243 -1.41 -22.70 -17.26
N GLY A 244 -1.55 -24.03 -17.16
CA GLY A 244 -0.79 -24.99 -17.96
C GLY A 244 0.70 -25.02 -17.63
N ARG A 245 1.11 -24.42 -16.50
CA ARG A 245 2.50 -24.36 -16.04
C ARG A 245 2.56 -24.51 -14.53
N ARG A 246 3.55 -25.26 -14.06
CA ARG A 246 3.85 -25.34 -12.62
C ARG A 246 4.44 -24.01 -12.14
N PRO A 247 4.00 -23.45 -11.00
CA PRO A 247 4.52 -22.19 -10.50
C PRO A 247 6.00 -22.31 -10.09
N LEU A 248 6.68 -21.17 -10.05
CA LEU A 248 7.95 -21.01 -9.33
C LEU A 248 7.73 -20.68 -7.86
N MET A 249 6.61 -20.01 -7.57
CA MET A 249 6.29 -19.49 -6.24
C MET A 249 4.82 -19.75 -5.90
N ALA A 250 4.57 -20.11 -4.65
CA ALA A 250 3.21 -20.25 -4.12
C ALA A 250 3.08 -19.58 -2.74
N PHE A 251 1.99 -18.87 -2.55
CA PHE A 251 1.66 -18.11 -1.34
C PHE A 251 0.28 -18.54 -0.84
N GLY A 252 0.19 -18.91 0.43
CA GLY A 252 -1.06 -19.32 1.09
C GLY A 252 -1.08 -18.94 2.57
N ASN A 253 -2.06 -19.43 3.31
CA ASN A 253 -2.16 -19.23 4.76
C ASN A 253 -2.78 -20.41 5.53
N SER A 254 -3.29 -21.43 4.85
CA SER A 254 -4.07 -22.49 5.51
C SER A 254 -3.76 -23.88 4.99
N ASP A 255 -4.33 -24.91 5.64
CA ASP A 255 -4.30 -26.29 5.16
C ASP A 255 -4.91 -26.45 3.74
N GLY A 256 -5.77 -25.51 3.32
CA GLY A 256 -6.32 -25.46 1.95
C GLY A 256 -5.26 -25.21 0.88
N ASP A 257 -4.12 -24.65 1.26
CA ASP A 257 -3.03 -24.30 0.36
C ASP A 257 -1.95 -25.37 0.26
N GLN A 258 -1.93 -26.32 1.19
CA GLN A 258 -0.81 -27.26 1.33
C GLN A 258 -0.43 -27.92 0.01
N GLN A 259 -1.40 -28.46 -0.74
CA GLN A 259 -1.11 -29.14 -2.00
C GLN A 259 -0.66 -28.18 -3.11
N MET A 260 -1.08 -26.90 -3.09
CA MET A 260 -0.57 -25.89 -4.01
C MET A 260 0.92 -25.60 -3.77
N LEU A 261 1.30 -25.49 -2.50
CA LEU A 261 2.70 -25.29 -2.09
C LEU A 261 3.54 -26.53 -2.41
N GLU A 262 3.08 -27.73 -2.06
CA GLU A 262 3.75 -29.00 -2.40
C GLU A 262 3.90 -29.19 -3.91
N TYR A 263 2.85 -28.86 -4.68
CA TYR A 263 2.91 -28.91 -6.14
C TYR A 263 3.92 -27.91 -6.71
N THR A 264 4.05 -26.73 -6.13
CA THR A 264 5.09 -25.77 -6.56
C THR A 264 6.48 -26.30 -6.24
N GLN A 265 6.69 -26.74 -5.00
CA GLN A 265 7.97 -27.23 -4.51
C GLN A 265 8.47 -28.47 -5.25
N GLY A 266 7.56 -29.37 -5.66
CA GLY A 266 7.90 -30.58 -6.41
C GLY A 266 8.42 -30.34 -7.83
N GLY A 267 8.50 -29.08 -8.29
CA GLY A 267 9.14 -28.71 -9.55
C GLY A 267 10.67 -28.72 -9.48
N GLY A 268 11.33 -28.94 -10.63
CA GLY A 268 12.80 -28.89 -10.69
C GLY A 268 13.36 -27.46 -10.67
N GLY A 269 14.53 -27.26 -10.06
CA GLY A 269 15.17 -25.95 -9.90
C GLY A 269 14.71 -25.21 -8.63
N ALA A 270 15.08 -23.94 -8.48
CA ALA A 270 14.70 -23.15 -7.31
C ALA A 270 13.17 -22.96 -7.24
N ARG A 271 12.59 -23.19 -6.05
CA ARG A 271 11.17 -22.92 -5.73
C ARG A 271 11.03 -22.12 -4.44
N PHE A 272 9.88 -21.47 -4.28
CA PHE A 272 9.59 -20.62 -3.12
C PHE A 272 8.15 -20.81 -2.64
N GLU A 273 8.03 -21.25 -1.41
CA GLU A 273 6.76 -21.48 -0.73
C GLU A 273 6.64 -20.54 0.46
N LEU A 274 5.49 -19.88 0.59
CA LEU A 274 5.22 -18.94 1.67
C LEU A 274 3.86 -19.18 2.30
N LEU A 275 3.82 -19.21 3.63
CA LEU A 275 2.60 -19.22 4.43
C LEU A 275 2.50 -17.95 5.30
N VAL A 276 1.32 -17.33 5.33
CA VAL A 276 1.01 -16.22 6.23
C VAL A 276 0.47 -16.77 7.56
N LEU A 277 1.16 -16.47 8.65
CA LEU A 277 0.73 -16.74 10.02
C LEU A 277 0.01 -15.52 10.59
N HIS A 278 -1.27 -15.68 10.90
CA HIS A 278 -2.12 -14.66 11.49
C HIS A 278 -1.97 -14.65 13.01
N ASP A 279 -0.94 -13.98 13.51
CA ASP A 279 -0.57 -13.92 14.94
C ASP A 279 -0.70 -12.51 15.57
N ASP A 280 -1.44 -11.61 14.91
CA ASP A 280 -1.55 -10.20 15.32
C ASP A 280 -3.00 -9.76 15.60
N ALA A 281 -3.49 -10.08 16.80
CA ALA A 281 -4.81 -9.63 17.26
C ALA A 281 -4.91 -8.11 17.52
N ALA A 282 -3.81 -7.35 17.48
CA ALA A 282 -3.85 -5.92 17.72
C ALA A 282 -4.10 -5.14 16.42
N ARG A 283 -3.51 -5.59 15.31
CA ARG A 283 -3.63 -4.94 13.99
C ARG A 283 -4.56 -5.69 13.04
N GLU A 284 -4.77 -6.98 13.29
CA GLU A 284 -5.66 -7.89 12.54
C GLU A 284 -6.38 -8.84 13.51
N PHE A 285 -6.39 -10.13 13.22
CA PHE A 285 -6.88 -11.21 14.03
C PHE A 285 -5.71 -12.18 14.34
N ALA A 286 -5.88 -12.97 15.40
CA ALA A 286 -4.95 -14.02 15.75
C ALA A 286 -5.68 -15.37 15.75
N TYR A 287 -5.33 -16.27 14.82
CA TYR A 287 -6.08 -17.52 14.59
C TYR A 287 -5.26 -18.58 13.83
N GLY A 288 -5.78 -19.81 13.83
CA GLY A 288 -5.16 -20.99 13.23
C GLY A 288 -4.25 -21.66 14.25
N PRO A 289 -4.51 -22.91 14.70
CA PRO A 289 -3.96 -23.45 15.94
C PRO A 289 -2.42 -23.64 15.95
N ALA A 290 -1.74 -23.40 14.84
CA ALA A 290 -0.30 -23.27 14.79
C ALA A 290 0.22 -22.34 15.89
N ARG A 291 1.33 -22.75 16.53
CA ARG A 291 2.03 -21.96 17.56
C ARG A 291 1.15 -21.53 18.75
N GLY A 292 0.07 -22.26 19.02
CA GLY A 292 -0.79 -22.07 20.19
C GLY A 292 -1.84 -20.95 20.04
N LEU A 293 -2.10 -20.50 18.82
CA LEU A 293 -3.16 -19.55 18.51
C LEU A 293 -4.56 -20.21 18.58
N PRO A 294 -5.66 -19.43 18.63
CA PRO A 294 -7.02 -19.98 18.68
C PRO A 294 -7.39 -20.80 17.43
N ASP A 295 -8.09 -21.92 17.65
CA ASP A 295 -8.59 -22.77 16.57
C ASP A 295 -9.78 -22.12 15.83
N VAL A 296 -9.88 -22.37 14.54
CA VAL A 296 -10.95 -21.88 13.66
C VAL A 296 -11.38 -22.98 12.69
N LYS A 297 -12.64 -22.95 12.27
CA LYS A 297 -13.19 -23.99 11.39
C LYS A 297 -12.78 -23.86 9.92
N LEU A 298 -12.53 -22.65 9.42
CA LEU A 298 -12.05 -22.37 8.05
C LEU A 298 -10.82 -21.47 8.13
N GLY A 299 -9.93 -21.57 7.14
CA GLY A 299 -8.70 -20.78 7.09
C GLY A 299 -7.66 -21.18 8.15
N ALA A 300 -7.79 -22.39 8.72
CA ALA A 300 -6.91 -22.82 9.80
C ALA A 300 -5.50 -23.11 9.29
N PHE A 301 -4.53 -22.35 9.77
CA PHE A 301 -3.13 -22.75 9.74
C PHE A 301 -2.87 -23.70 10.92
N THR A 302 -2.76 -25.01 10.65
CA THR A 302 -2.62 -26.01 11.71
C THR A 302 -1.18 -26.20 12.19
N SER A 303 -1.02 -26.73 13.40
CA SER A 303 0.29 -27.15 13.93
C SER A 303 0.97 -28.21 13.06
N ALA A 304 0.20 -29.04 12.35
CA ALA A 304 0.73 -30.02 11.41
C ALA A 304 1.34 -29.33 10.19
N LEU A 305 0.65 -28.32 9.63
CA LEU A 305 1.16 -27.53 8.53
C LEU A 305 2.39 -26.69 8.93
N ASP A 306 2.42 -26.10 10.13
CA ASP A 306 3.60 -25.35 10.61
C ASP A 306 4.81 -26.28 10.77
N ALA A 307 4.60 -27.50 11.27
CA ALA A 307 5.63 -28.53 11.32
C ALA A 307 6.09 -28.97 9.91
N HIS A 308 5.17 -29.10 8.96
CA HIS A 308 5.48 -29.41 7.56
C HIS A 308 6.31 -28.30 6.91
N ALA A 309 5.87 -27.05 7.02
CA ALA A 309 6.57 -25.87 6.53
C ALA A 309 8.01 -25.82 7.05
N LYS A 310 8.20 -26.04 8.36
CA LYS A 310 9.53 -26.10 8.96
C LYS A 310 10.40 -27.23 8.42
N LYS A 311 9.82 -28.41 8.22
CA LYS A 311 10.52 -29.61 7.72
C LYS A 311 10.97 -29.41 6.28
N ASP A 312 10.10 -28.86 5.44
CA ASP A 312 10.32 -28.76 4.00
C ASP A 312 10.84 -27.37 3.58
N GLY A 313 11.13 -26.50 4.56
CA GLY A 313 11.83 -25.23 4.36
C GLY A 313 10.97 -24.11 3.77
N TRP A 314 9.64 -24.17 3.94
CA TRP A 314 8.74 -23.11 3.51
C TRP A 314 8.90 -21.89 4.42
N THR A 315 8.82 -20.71 3.82
CA THR A 315 8.86 -19.45 4.56
C THR A 315 7.53 -19.26 5.29
N VAL A 316 7.56 -19.08 6.61
CA VAL A 316 6.38 -18.70 7.39
C VAL A 316 6.53 -17.26 7.85
N VAL A 317 5.61 -16.40 7.41
CA VAL A 317 5.59 -14.97 7.72
C VAL A 317 4.70 -14.71 8.92
N SER A 318 5.26 -14.19 10.00
CA SER A 318 4.49 -13.68 11.14
C SER A 318 3.94 -12.30 10.79
N MET A 319 2.63 -12.13 10.68
CA MET A 319 2.05 -10.79 10.49
C MET A 319 2.51 -9.82 11.58
N LYS A 320 2.62 -10.30 12.82
CA LYS A 320 3.03 -9.50 13.96
C LYS A 320 4.47 -9.01 13.86
N SER A 321 5.37 -9.87 13.44
CA SER A 321 6.82 -9.62 13.57
C SER A 321 7.46 -9.21 12.25
N ASP A 322 6.96 -9.70 11.12
CA ASP A 322 7.56 -9.48 9.81
C ASP A 322 6.92 -8.32 9.05
N TRP A 323 5.74 -7.84 9.46
CA TRP A 323 5.07 -6.70 8.83
C TRP A 323 4.99 -5.50 9.78
N ASN A 324 5.41 -4.31 9.32
CA ASN A 324 5.24 -3.07 10.09
C ASN A 324 3.85 -2.43 9.88
N ILE A 325 3.22 -2.71 8.73
CA ILE A 325 1.86 -2.30 8.37
C ILE A 325 1.11 -3.54 7.89
N VAL A 326 -0.14 -3.73 8.33
CA VAL A 326 -1.00 -4.82 7.86
C VAL A 326 -1.87 -4.36 6.70
N PHE A 327 -2.71 -3.36 6.92
CA PHE A 327 -3.64 -2.83 5.93
C PHE A 327 -3.14 -1.49 5.36
N PRO A 328 -3.43 -1.17 4.08
CA PRO A 328 -3.21 0.16 3.55
C PRO A 328 -3.83 1.22 4.45
N THR A 329 -3.10 2.30 4.71
CA THR A 329 -3.67 3.43 5.41
C THR A 329 -4.65 4.17 4.50
N ASP A 330 -5.81 4.51 5.04
CA ASP A 330 -6.74 5.47 4.45
C ASP A 330 -6.32 6.91 4.77
N ILE A 331 -5.35 7.11 5.66
CA ILE A 331 -4.75 8.39 6.00
C ILE A 331 -3.53 8.67 5.11
N VAL A 332 -3.37 9.92 4.69
CA VAL A 332 -2.20 10.44 3.99
C VAL A 332 -1.68 11.67 4.73
N ALA A 333 -0.36 11.75 4.88
CA ALA A 333 0.33 12.92 5.41
C ALA A 333 0.59 13.87 4.24
N VAL A 334 0.10 15.10 4.30
CA VAL A 334 0.15 16.05 3.19
C VAL A 334 0.91 17.32 3.56
N ASP A 335 1.57 17.91 2.57
CA ASP A 335 2.09 19.27 2.57
C ASP A 335 1.28 20.12 1.58
N ILE A 336 0.62 21.16 2.07
CA ILE A 336 0.01 22.21 1.26
C ILE A 336 1.04 23.33 1.17
N LEU A 337 1.51 23.61 -0.06
CA LEU A 337 2.70 24.42 -0.28
C LEU A 337 2.56 25.40 -1.44
N LEU A 338 3.40 26.43 -1.41
CA LEU A 338 3.64 27.33 -2.53
C LEU A 338 4.87 26.89 -3.32
N GLN A 339 4.76 26.97 -4.65
CA GLN A 339 5.87 26.70 -5.56
C GLN A 339 6.57 28.02 -5.90
N PRO A 340 7.86 28.18 -5.59
CA PRO A 340 8.61 29.37 -5.96
C PRO A 340 8.80 29.50 -7.48
N ASP A 341 8.98 30.72 -7.97
CA ASP A 341 9.35 30.99 -9.36
C ASP A 341 10.82 30.65 -9.68
N ALA A 342 11.19 30.82 -10.95
CA ALA A 342 12.52 30.53 -11.46
C ALA A 342 13.65 31.30 -10.73
N VAL A 343 13.38 32.49 -10.18
CA VAL A 343 14.39 33.30 -9.49
C VAL A 343 14.79 32.58 -8.20
N MET A 344 13.81 32.26 -7.35
CA MET A 344 14.09 31.53 -6.11
C MET A 344 14.63 30.12 -6.39
N LEU A 345 14.18 29.45 -7.46
CA LEU A 345 14.73 28.13 -7.85
C LEU A 345 16.21 28.20 -8.22
N GLU A 346 16.65 29.24 -8.93
CA GLU A 346 18.07 29.44 -9.26
C GLU A 346 18.92 29.64 -7.99
N HIS A 347 18.47 30.51 -7.09
CA HIS A 347 19.16 30.72 -5.81
C HIS A 347 19.18 29.47 -4.93
N ALA A 348 18.07 28.73 -4.87
CA ALA A 348 17.99 27.47 -4.13
C ALA A 348 18.94 26.41 -4.71
N ALA A 349 19.00 26.28 -6.03
CA ALA A 349 19.91 25.35 -6.72
C ALA A 349 21.38 25.71 -6.49
N ALA A 350 21.75 27.00 -6.59
CA ALA A 350 23.10 27.46 -6.31
C ALA A 350 23.52 27.16 -4.87
N ASN A 351 22.61 27.39 -3.91
CA ASN A 351 22.88 27.09 -2.51
C ASN A 351 22.94 25.57 -2.23
N ASN A 352 22.09 24.78 -2.87
CA ASN A 352 22.13 23.32 -2.77
C ASN A 352 23.45 22.75 -3.31
N ALA A 353 23.91 23.22 -4.47
CA ALA A 353 25.20 22.83 -5.04
C ALA A 353 26.36 23.17 -4.08
N ARG A 354 26.32 24.36 -3.46
CA ARG A 354 27.27 24.77 -2.42
C ARG A 354 27.25 23.80 -1.23
N LEU A 355 26.09 23.47 -0.69
CA LEU A 355 25.95 22.57 0.46
C LEU A 355 26.40 21.14 0.14
N LEU A 356 26.04 20.61 -1.03
CA LEU A 356 26.47 19.28 -1.49
C LEU A 356 27.98 19.20 -1.71
N SER A 357 28.66 20.31 -2.04
CA SER A 357 30.12 20.32 -2.14
C SER A 357 30.82 20.10 -0.80
N VAL A 358 30.17 20.48 0.31
CA VAL A 358 30.70 20.35 1.68
C VAL A 358 30.20 19.06 2.34
N TYR A 359 28.95 18.69 2.07
CA TYR A 359 28.33 17.47 2.58
C TYR A 359 27.64 16.71 1.44
N PRO A 360 28.40 15.90 0.67
CA PRO A 360 27.85 15.17 -0.48
C PRO A 360 26.75 14.14 -0.15
N LYS A 361 26.55 13.85 1.14
CA LYS A 361 25.48 12.97 1.64
C LYS A 361 24.17 13.72 1.93
N GLY A 362 24.12 15.04 1.72
CA GLY A 362 22.90 15.82 1.83
C GLY A 362 21.90 15.48 0.73
N PHE A 363 20.71 16.07 0.77
CA PHE A 363 19.72 15.90 -0.30
C PHE A 363 19.99 16.84 -1.47
N ALA A 364 19.73 16.35 -2.68
CA ALA A 364 19.66 17.17 -3.88
C ALA A 364 18.24 17.71 -4.06
N LEU A 365 18.12 18.87 -4.70
CA LEU A 365 16.83 19.39 -5.14
C LEU A 365 16.44 18.71 -6.45
N ASP A 366 15.59 17.69 -6.38
CA ASP A 366 15.16 16.85 -7.51
C ASP A 366 13.67 16.45 -7.40
N GLU A 367 13.24 15.46 -8.19
CA GLU A 367 11.86 14.96 -8.19
C GLU A 367 11.38 14.45 -6.83
N THR A 368 12.30 14.06 -5.94
CA THR A 368 12.02 13.56 -4.59
C THR A 368 12.07 14.64 -3.52
N HIS A 369 12.63 15.82 -3.84
CA HIS A 369 12.71 16.97 -2.94
C HIS A 369 12.55 18.28 -3.73
N THR A 370 11.31 18.58 -4.11
CA THR A 370 11.00 19.81 -4.85
C THR A 370 11.17 21.05 -3.96
N PRO A 371 11.83 22.13 -4.40
CA PRO A 371 11.88 23.38 -3.63
C PRO A 371 10.47 23.98 -3.46
N HIS A 372 10.10 24.33 -2.23
CA HIS A 372 8.76 24.82 -1.89
C HIS A 372 8.77 25.67 -0.63
N ILE A 373 7.69 26.42 -0.39
CA ILE A 373 7.37 27.03 0.90
C ILE A 373 6.17 26.30 1.48
N THR A 374 6.39 25.57 2.57
CA THR A 374 5.32 24.88 3.31
C THR A 374 4.36 25.88 3.95
N MET A 375 3.07 25.72 3.70
CA MET A 375 2.01 26.51 4.35
C MET A 375 1.36 25.73 5.48
N LEU A 376 1.09 24.44 5.26
CA LEU A 376 0.53 23.53 6.26
C LEU A 376 1.00 22.10 5.97
N GLN A 377 1.47 21.40 7.00
CA GLN A 377 1.55 19.94 7.00
C GLN A 377 0.52 19.35 7.95
N CYS A 378 -0.22 18.33 7.50
CA CYS A 378 -1.24 17.68 8.31
C CYS A 378 -1.55 16.26 7.84
N PHE A 379 -2.36 15.54 8.62
CA PHE A 379 -2.89 14.23 8.23
C PHE A 379 -4.33 14.39 7.75
N VAL A 380 -4.67 13.73 6.64
CA VAL A 380 -6.03 13.76 6.08
C VAL A 380 -6.44 12.36 5.60
N ARG A 381 -7.74 12.08 5.54
CA ARG A 381 -8.20 10.84 4.88
C ARG A 381 -8.12 11.00 3.36
N LYS A 382 -7.71 9.94 2.67
CA LYS A 382 -7.69 9.85 1.20
C LYS A 382 -9.05 10.15 0.59
N ALA A 383 -10.14 9.72 1.23
CA ALA A 383 -11.50 9.99 0.79
C ALA A 383 -11.86 11.48 0.82
N ASP A 384 -11.20 12.27 1.68
CA ASP A 384 -11.47 13.70 1.85
C ASP A 384 -10.60 14.58 0.94
N LEU A 385 -9.60 14.00 0.25
CA LEU A 385 -8.64 14.76 -0.57
C LEU A 385 -9.31 15.62 -1.64
N THR A 386 -10.32 15.11 -2.34
CA THR A 386 -11.01 15.90 -3.38
C THR A 386 -11.70 17.13 -2.78
N SER A 387 -12.31 16.99 -1.60
CA SER A 387 -12.97 18.07 -0.88
C SER A 387 -11.96 19.08 -0.33
N LEU A 388 -10.84 18.60 0.22
CA LEU A 388 -9.70 19.42 0.63
C LEU A 388 -9.20 20.25 -0.55
N TYR A 389 -8.95 19.62 -1.70
CA TYR A 389 -8.41 20.33 -2.87
C TYR A 389 -9.32 21.46 -3.34
N ALA A 390 -10.63 21.22 -3.37
CA ALA A 390 -11.60 22.23 -3.76
C ALA A 390 -11.73 23.37 -2.72
N ALA A 391 -11.46 23.11 -1.43
CA ALA A 391 -11.43 24.14 -0.40
C ALA A 391 -10.18 25.01 -0.54
N GLU A 392 -9.00 24.40 -0.69
CA GLU A 392 -7.74 25.11 -0.86
C GLU A 392 -7.69 25.94 -2.15
N GLU A 393 -8.21 25.41 -3.27
CA GLU A 393 -8.28 26.15 -4.54
C GLU A 393 -8.99 27.49 -4.40
N LYS A 394 -10.08 27.54 -3.61
CA LYS A 394 -10.84 28.78 -3.36
C LYS A 394 -10.02 29.78 -2.56
N VAL A 395 -9.30 29.34 -1.55
CA VAL A 395 -8.41 30.19 -0.74
C VAL A 395 -7.29 30.76 -1.60
N LEU A 396 -6.61 29.90 -2.36
CA LEU A 396 -5.49 30.27 -3.23
C LEU A 396 -5.92 31.25 -4.32
N ALA A 397 -7.08 31.03 -4.94
CA ALA A 397 -7.64 31.95 -5.93
C ALA A 397 -7.99 33.31 -5.32
N ALA A 398 -8.65 33.33 -4.14
CA ALA A 398 -9.04 34.56 -3.46
C ALA A 398 -7.84 35.39 -2.98
N ALA A 399 -6.73 34.75 -2.66
CA ALA A 399 -5.50 35.42 -2.24
C ALA A 399 -4.65 35.97 -3.40
N HIS A 400 -5.03 35.68 -4.66
CA HIS A 400 -4.26 36.07 -5.85
C HIS A 400 -2.77 35.71 -5.74
N VAL A 401 -2.47 34.47 -5.33
CA VAL A 401 -1.10 33.99 -5.01
C VAL A 401 -0.07 34.33 -6.09
N ASN A 402 -0.42 34.22 -7.37
CA ASN A 402 0.50 34.52 -8.48
C ASN A 402 0.81 36.01 -8.66
N ALA A 403 0.03 36.91 -8.05
CA ALA A 403 0.28 38.35 -8.03
C ALA A 403 1.16 38.77 -6.84
N MET A 404 1.42 37.87 -5.88
CA MET A 404 2.25 38.19 -4.72
C MET A 404 3.70 38.45 -5.13
N LYS A 405 4.32 39.43 -4.46
CA LYS A 405 5.75 39.72 -4.53
C LYS A 405 6.33 39.52 -3.15
N LEU A 406 7.20 38.52 -3.03
CA LEU A 406 7.87 38.15 -1.80
C LEU A 406 9.34 38.55 -1.89
N GLU A 407 9.95 38.84 -0.75
CA GLU A 407 11.37 39.17 -0.65
C GLU A 407 12.10 38.04 0.09
N ALA A 408 13.12 37.45 -0.52
CA ALA A 408 14.06 36.61 0.19
C ALA A 408 14.98 37.52 1.01
N SER A 409 15.11 37.24 2.31
CA SER A 409 15.72 38.18 3.27
C SER A 409 17.01 37.68 3.91
N LYS A 410 17.17 36.37 4.06
CA LYS A 410 18.35 35.76 4.68
C LYS A 410 18.46 34.27 4.40
N LEU A 411 19.66 33.75 4.64
CA LEU A 411 19.86 32.32 4.92
C LEU A 411 19.59 32.03 6.39
N TYR A 412 19.14 30.81 6.68
CA TYR A 412 19.03 30.29 8.04
C TYR A 412 19.26 28.78 8.03
N TYR A 413 19.38 28.17 9.22
CA TYR A 413 19.29 26.72 9.34
C TYR A 413 18.56 26.28 10.62
N ILE A 414 18.02 25.06 10.57
CA ILE A 414 17.47 24.35 11.73
C ILE A 414 18.38 23.17 12.04
N ALA A 415 18.75 23.00 13.32
CA ALA A 415 19.57 21.85 13.73
C ALA A 415 18.80 20.53 13.55
N ALA A 416 19.43 19.53 12.95
CA ALA A 416 18.84 18.24 12.61
C ALA A 416 19.42 17.06 13.42
N GLY A 417 20.18 17.36 14.48
CA GLY A 417 20.90 16.36 15.28
C GLY A 417 22.22 15.90 14.63
N GLY A 418 23.04 15.16 15.38
CA GLY A 418 24.30 14.60 14.87
C GLY A 418 25.34 15.63 14.38
N GLY A 419 25.21 16.91 14.78
CA GLY A 419 26.05 18.00 14.30
C GLY A 419 25.71 18.47 12.87
N LEU A 420 24.54 18.11 12.34
CA LEU A 420 24.04 18.59 11.05
C LEU A 420 22.91 19.61 11.24
N GLY A 421 22.72 20.46 10.23
CA GLY A 421 21.55 21.33 10.11
C GLY A 421 20.97 21.30 8.70
N VAL A 422 19.67 21.62 8.60
CA VAL A 422 18.96 21.86 7.33
C VAL A 422 18.95 23.35 7.06
N ALA A 423 19.61 23.77 6.00
CA ALA A 423 19.69 25.17 5.58
C ALA A 423 18.55 25.56 4.66
N GLY A 424 18.15 26.83 4.68
CA GLY A 424 17.13 27.35 3.78
C GLY A 424 17.27 28.84 3.51
N ILE A 425 16.54 29.30 2.49
CA ILE A 425 16.38 30.71 2.15
C ILE A 425 15.03 31.17 2.71
N VAL A 426 15.04 32.20 3.55
CA VAL A 426 13.84 32.70 4.24
C VAL A 426 13.18 33.81 3.41
N ALA A 427 11.90 33.64 3.12
CA ALA A 427 11.05 34.71 2.64
C ALA A 427 10.67 35.62 3.81
N GLN A 428 10.70 36.94 3.62
CA GLN A 428 10.23 37.88 4.61
C GLN A 428 8.74 37.62 4.88
N THR A 429 8.40 37.41 6.15
CA THR A 429 7.02 37.18 6.56
C THR A 429 6.23 38.48 6.45
N THR A 430 5.26 38.54 5.53
CA THR A 430 4.34 39.69 5.38
C THR A 430 2.97 39.40 6.00
N PRO A 431 2.16 40.42 6.33
CA PRO A 431 0.78 40.23 6.77
C PRO A 431 -0.07 39.43 5.77
N GLU A 432 0.13 39.65 4.47
CA GLU A 432 -0.58 38.95 3.40
C GLU A 432 -0.21 37.46 3.40
N LEU A 433 1.08 37.13 3.56
CA LEU A 433 1.54 35.75 3.59
C LEU A 433 1.09 35.02 4.88
N ARG A 434 1.08 35.71 6.03
CA ARG A 434 0.48 35.17 7.27
C ARG A 434 -1.01 34.93 7.14
N LYS A 435 -1.73 35.86 6.51
CA LYS A 435 -3.17 35.72 6.27
C LYS A 435 -3.44 34.52 5.36
N LEU A 436 -2.69 34.37 4.27
CA LEU A 436 -2.80 33.21 3.39
C LEU A 436 -2.59 31.90 4.15
N GLN A 437 -1.57 31.82 5.01
CA GLN A 437 -1.37 30.63 5.84
C GLN A 437 -2.57 30.35 6.75
N ALA A 438 -3.09 31.37 7.44
CA ALA A 438 -4.24 31.22 8.31
C ALA A 438 -5.49 30.77 7.55
N ASP A 439 -5.73 31.29 6.34
CA ASP A 439 -6.86 30.91 5.50
C ASP A 439 -6.73 29.45 5.01
N ILE A 440 -5.53 29.01 4.62
CA ILE A 440 -5.22 27.61 4.25
C ILE A 440 -5.50 26.69 5.44
N ILE A 441 -5.00 27.03 6.63
CA ILE A 441 -5.24 26.24 7.85
C ILE A 441 -6.74 26.13 8.16
N ALA A 442 -7.47 27.24 8.04
CA ALA A 442 -8.91 27.25 8.27
C ALA A 442 -9.69 26.40 7.25
N ALA A 443 -9.27 26.39 5.98
CA ALA A 443 -9.87 25.57 4.93
C ALA A 443 -9.58 24.07 5.11
N ALA A 444 -8.39 23.72 5.58
CA ALA A 444 -8.00 22.34 5.87
C ALA A 444 -8.58 21.78 7.18
N ALA A 445 -8.95 22.64 8.14
CA ALA A 445 -9.39 22.25 9.48
C ALA A 445 -10.49 21.16 9.54
N PRO A 446 -11.52 21.15 8.66
CA PRO A 446 -12.54 20.08 8.66
C PRO A 446 -12.00 18.68 8.31
N PHE A 447 -10.83 18.62 7.66
CA PHE A 447 -10.21 17.39 7.16
C PHE A 447 -8.99 16.97 7.98
N ASN A 448 -8.45 17.88 8.80
CA ASN A 448 -7.24 17.65 9.58
C ASN A 448 -7.48 16.60 10.69
N LEU A 449 -6.67 15.55 10.67
CA LEU A 449 -6.62 14.52 11.69
C LEU A 449 -5.51 14.83 12.69
N ARG A 450 -5.79 14.61 13.98
CA ARG A 450 -4.85 14.88 15.08
C ARG A 450 -3.53 14.08 14.98
N ALA A 451 -3.55 12.92 14.34
CA ALA A 451 -2.39 12.05 14.13
C ALA A 451 -2.63 11.10 12.94
N GLY A 452 -1.56 10.52 12.42
CA GLY A 452 -1.61 9.47 11.41
C GLY A 452 -0.49 8.42 11.59
N PRO A 453 -0.62 7.26 10.95
CA PRO A 453 0.41 6.21 10.97
C PRO A 453 1.59 6.56 10.07
N ILE A 454 2.75 5.90 10.25
CA ILE A 454 3.90 6.08 9.34
C ILE A 454 3.58 5.71 7.88
N GLY A 455 2.64 4.79 7.66
CA GLY A 455 2.16 4.47 6.31
C GLY A 455 1.49 5.63 5.58
N ALA A 456 1.16 6.74 6.27
CA ALA A 456 0.60 7.93 5.67
C ALA A 456 1.63 8.71 4.82
N PHE A 457 2.93 8.46 5.06
CA PHE A 457 4.04 9.00 4.29
C PHE A 457 4.37 8.10 3.09
N THR A 458 5.21 8.57 2.16
CA THR A 458 5.59 7.75 0.99
C THR A 458 6.49 6.56 1.33
N ALA A 459 7.22 6.61 2.45
CA ALA A 459 8.04 5.53 2.99
C ALA A 459 8.35 5.78 4.48
N ALA A 460 8.65 4.71 5.23
CA ALA A 460 9.16 4.76 6.59
C ALA A 460 10.70 4.91 6.63
N HIS A 461 11.27 5.20 7.79
CA HIS A 461 12.72 5.14 8.02
C HIS A 461 13.12 3.79 8.65
N ASP A 462 14.40 3.42 8.52
CA ASP A 462 14.96 2.24 9.20
C ASP A 462 14.88 2.34 10.74
N ASN A 463 14.73 3.56 11.27
CA ASN A 463 14.68 3.84 12.70
C ASN A 463 13.28 4.32 13.12
N PRO A 464 12.48 3.50 13.83
CA PRO A 464 11.14 3.86 14.29
C PRO A 464 11.07 5.12 15.18
N ALA A 465 12.17 5.50 15.86
CA ALA A 465 12.20 6.74 16.64
C ALA A 465 12.16 7.98 15.75
N VAL A 466 12.74 7.91 14.54
CA VAL A 466 12.68 8.99 13.55
C VAL A 466 11.27 9.10 12.98
N ASP A 467 10.62 7.96 12.70
CA ASP A 467 9.21 7.91 12.28
C ASP A 467 8.29 8.54 13.33
N ALA A 468 8.47 8.19 14.61
CA ALA A 468 7.69 8.76 15.69
C ALA A 468 7.89 10.28 15.81
N ALA A 469 9.12 10.77 15.65
CA ALA A 469 9.43 12.20 15.68
C ALA A 469 8.80 12.94 14.49
N LEU A 470 8.82 12.35 13.30
CA LEU A 470 8.18 12.92 12.11
C LEU A 470 6.66 12.97 12.25
N ILE A 471 6.04 11.89 12.74
CA ILE A 471 4.60 11.87 13.02
C ILE A 471 4.23 12.94 14.03
N ASP A 472 5.01 13.09 15.11
CA ASP A 472 4.79 14.11 16.13
C ASP A 472 4.93 15.52 15.55
N TYR A 473 5.94 15.76 14.71
CA TYR A 473 6.15 17.02 14.00
C TYR A 473 4.92 17.41 13.15
N VAL A 474 4.45 16.51 12.28
CA VAL A 474 3.27 16.78 11.42
C VAL A 474 2.00 16.95 12.27
N SER A 475 1.82 16.14 13.31
CA SER A 475 0.67 16.24 14.23
C SER A 475 0.61 17.58 14.96
N LYS A 476 1.77 18.23 15.16
CA LYS A 476 1.91 19.49 15.90
C LYS A 476 2.19 20.68 15.00
N PHE A 477 2.18 20.51 13.67
CA PHE A 477 2.65 21.52 12.73
C PHE A 477 2.02 22.90 12.97
N GLU A 478 0.70 22.97 13.16
CA GLU A 478 0.00 24.23 13.44
C GLU A 478 0.53 24.94 14.71
N GLN A 479 0.98 24.20 15.71
CA GLN A 479 1.49 24.79 16.96
C GLN A 479 2.94 25.28 16.81
N ILE A 480 3.73 24.68 15.91
CA ILE A 480 5.18 24.91 15.82
C ILE A 480 5.62 25.65 14.55
N GLY A 481 4.76 25.72 13.53
CA GLY A 481 5.09 26.22 12.19
C GLY A 481 4.07 27.20 11.61
N ALA A 482 3.01 27.54 12.35
CA ALA A 482 2.00 28.49 11.91
C ALA A 482 1.92 29.76 12.78
N GLY A 483 1.24 30.78 12.27
CA GLY A 483 0.96 32.02 12.98
C GLY A 483 2.24 32.76 13.37
N GLU A 484 2.45 33.00 14.67
CA GLU A 484 3.66 33.67 15.17
C GLU A 484 4.94 32.84 15.00
N HIS A 485 4.81 31.51 14.85
CA HIS A 485 5.93 30.61 14.58
C HIS A 485 6.20 30.42 13.09
N PHE A 486 5.42 31.07 12.22
CA PHE A 486 5.56 30.91 10.77
C PHE A 486 6.86 31.54 10.25
N ASN A 487 7.73 30.67 9.75
CA ASN A 487 8.99 31.01 9.11
C ASN A 487 8.96 30.50 7.65
N PRO A 488 8.38 31.26 6.70
CA PRO A 488 8.28 30.83 5.31
C PRO A 488 9.68 30.75 4.70
N HIS A 489 10.06 29.56 4.23
CA HIS A 489 11.39 29.32 3.70
C HIS A 489 11.37 28.24 2.63
N VAL A 490 12.42 28.22 1.81
CA VAL A 490 12.74 27.12 0.91
C VAL A 490 13.94 26.38 1.49
N SER A 491 13.77 25.11 1.85
CA SER A 491 14.90 24.26 2.25
C SER A 491 15.83 24.01 1.07
N THR A 492 17.14 24.06 1.31
CA THR A 492 18.16 24.05 0.24
C THR A 492 19.24 23.00 0.44
N GLY A 493 19.32 22.31 1.58
CA GLY A 493 20.24 21.19 1.77
C GLY A 493 20.69 21.01 3.22
N ASN A 494 21.57 20.04 3.46
CA ASN A 494 22.14 19.76 4.76
C ASN A 494 23.65 20.01 4.77
N ALA A 495 24.18 20.49 5.88
CA ALA A 495 25.61 20.56 6.12
C ALA A 495 25.94 20.49 7.62
N PRO A 496 27.21 20.23 8.00
CA PRO A 496 27.67 20.35 9.38
C PRO A 496 27.36 21.73 9.95
N THR A 497 26.88 21.81 11.19
CA THR A 497 26.51 23.07 11.83
C THR A 497 27.67 24.06 11.88
N ALA A 498 28.90 23.58 12.07
CA ALA A 498 30.10 24.43 12.04
C ALA A 498 30.32 25.16 10.69
N TYR A 499 29.93 24.53 9.57
CA TYR A 499 29.94 25.19 8.26
C TYR A 499 28.77 26.16 8.12
N LEU A 500 27.58 25.74 8.55
CA LEU A 500 26.38 26.58 8.50
C LEU A 500 26.54 27.85 9.34
N ASP A 501 27.16 27.77 10.52
CA ASP A 501 27.45 28.93 11.37
C ASP A 501 28.31 29.98 10.66
N GLN A 502 29.28 29.55 9.85
CA GLN A 502 30.08 30.44 9.02
C GLN A 502 29.27 31.03 7.86
N MET A 503 28.44 30.21 7.23
CA MET A 503 27.56 30.64 6.15
C MET A 503 26.52 31.66 6.62
N MET A 504 26.06 31.60 7.87
CA MET A 504 25.07 32.55 8.42
C MET A 504 25.63 33.96 8.66
N VAL A 505 26.95 34.14 8.74
CA VAL A 505 27.57 35.46 8.93
C VAL A 505 27.96 36.13 7.61
N GLU A 506 27.81 35.43 6.49
CA GLU A 506 28.06 35.99 5.16
C GLU A 506 26.96 36.99 4.78
N PRO A 507 27.30 38.04 4.01
CA PRO A 507 26.29 38.96 3.50
C PRO A 507 25.31 38.21 2.59
N PHE A 508 24.02 38.46 2.81
CA PHE A 508 22.95 37.96 1.97
C PHE A 508 22.35 39.14 1.21
N GLU A 509 22.41 39.09 -0.13
CA GLU A 509 21.78 40.08 -1.00
C GLU A 509 20.28 39.73 -1.14
N PRO A 510 19.36 40.57 -0.64
CA PRO A 510 17.93 40.31 -0.77
C PRO A 510 17.49 40.30 -2.24
N PHE A 511 16.53 39.46 -2.57
CA PHE A 511 15.98 39.39 -3.93
C PHE A 511 14.46 39.16 -3.89
N THR A 512 13.78 39.71 -4.88
CA THR A 512 12.33 39.53 -5.04
C THR A 512 12.03 38.29 -5.86
N PHE A 513 11.02 37.53 -5.44
CA PHE A 513 10.47 36.40 -6.17
C PHE A 513 8.94 36.37 -6.01
N SER A 514 8.28 35.53 -6.78
CA SER A 514 6.84 35.29 -6.70
C SER A 514 6.56 33.79 -6.53
N PRO A 515 5.45 33.41 -5.88
CA PRO A 515 4.88 32.09 -6.06
C PRO A 515 4.49 31.89 -7.54
N ALA A 516 4.96 30.82 -8.17
CA ALA A 516 4.58 30.40 -9.51
C ALA A 516 3.30 29.53 -9.52
N GLY A 517 2.91 29.01 -8.36
CA GLY A 517 1.73 28.19 -8.17
C GLY A 517 1.65 27.63 -6.75
N ALA A 518 0.74 26.70 -6.55
CA ALA A 518 0.56 25.97 -5.30
C ALA A 518 0.22 24.51 -5.59
N ALA A 519 0.47 23.63 -4.62
CA ALA A 519 0.24 22.20 -4.77
C ALA A 519 0.00 21.53 -3.43
N VAL A 520 -0.53 20.31 -3.49
CA VAL A 520 -0.51 19.37 -2.37
C VAL A 520 0.40 18.21 -2.73
N TYR A 521 1.35 17.90 -1.85
CA TYR A 521 2.21 16.73 -1.94
C TYR A 521 1.90 15.77 -0.79
N GLN A 522 2.01 14.46 -1.03
CA GLN A 522 2.18 13.50 0.05
C GLN A 522 3.60 13.63 0.60
N LEU A 523 3.70 13.71 1.92
CA LEU A 523 4.96 13.79 2.64
C LEU A 523 5.74 12.49 2.51
N GLY A 524 7.04 12.58 2.30
CA GLY A 524 7.96 11.45 2.33
C GLY A 524 8.76 11.35 3.62
N PRO A 525 9.79 10.49 3.64
CA PRO A 525 10.79 10.47 4.69
C PRO A 525 11.30 11.89 4.99
N PHE A 526 11.58 12.17 6.26
CA PHE A 526 12.01 13.47 6.78
C PHE A 526 11.05 14.66 6.52
N GLY A 527 9.78 14.43 6.14
CA GLY A 527 8.80 15.49 5.91
C GLY A 527 8.95 16.21 4.57
N THR A 528 9.55 15.53 3.59
CA THR A 528 9.78 16.07 2.24
C THR A 528 8.52 16.09 1.39
N ALA A 529 8.37 17.08 0.51
CA ALA A 529 7.31 17.10 -0.51
C ALA A 529 7.61 16.07 -1.63
N ALA A 530 7.34 14.79 -1.36
CA ALA A 530 7.88 13.68 -2.14
C ALA A 530 7.01 13.21 -3.31
N LYS A 531 5.68 13.20 -3.16
CA LYS A 531 4.76 12.77 -4.22
C LYS A 531 3.65 13.77 -4.46
N LYS A 532 3.68 14.45 -5.61
CA LYS A 532 2.64 15.40 -6.01
C LYS A 532 1.28 14.72 -6.11
N LEU A 533 0.28 15.26 -5.42
CA LEU A 533 -1.10 14.77 -5.45
C LEU A 533 -1.99 15.66 -6.34
N VAL A 534 -1.88 16.99 -6.20
CA VAL A 534 -2.55 17.96 -7.05
C VAL A 534 -1.68 19.21 -7.19
N GLN A 535 -1.87 19.93 -8.29
CA GLN A 535 -1.27 21.24 -8.53
C GLN A 535 -2.32 22.14 -9.14
N TRP A 536 -2.37 23.39 -8.68
CA TRP A 536 -3.28 24.39 -9.23
C TRP A 536 -2.53 25.32 -10.18
N ASP A 537 -3.07 25.49 -11.37
CA ASP A 537 -2.64 26.54 -12.28
C ASP A 537 -3.43 27.83 -11.99
N LEU A 538 -2.83 28.67 -11.14
CA LEU A 538 -3.44 29.91 -10.67
C LEU A 538 -3.27 31.07 -11.66
N LYS A 539 -2.88 30.81 -12.93
CA LYS A 539 -2.67 31.83 -13.97
C LYS A 539 -3.98 32.33 -14.63
N LYS A 540 -5.14 32.05 -14.05
CA LYS A 540 -6.45 32.46 -14.60
C LYS A 540 -6.99 33.73 -13.96
#